data_AF-A0A6J7MMG3-F1
#
_entry.id   AF-A0A6J7MMG3-F1
#
_cell.length_a   1.000
_cell.length_b   1.000
_cell.length_c   1.000
_cell.angle_alpha   90.00
_cell.angle_beta   90.00
_cell.angle_gamma   90.00
#
_symmetry.space_group_name_H-M   'P 1'
#
loop_
_entity.id
_entity.type
_entity.pdbx_description
1 polymer ?
#
loop_
_entity_poly.entity_id
_entity_poly.type
_entity_poly.pdbx_seq_one_letter_code
_entity_poly.pdbx_strand_id
1 'polypeptide(L)'
;MCLSVEFDIVAGAAISVVAIDAIRHHRTGRELPLALVPAVLAVHTFLSAVVWLGVDGTVSEPVAHTASVLYLFIAYALLPIYVPIAVLLIAPPDWHRNAVLVMCAVGAIPALGYGYALMQGQGTASPDSYYIAFGMQGTAGVLGVLYVVSTCGALLLSGSAPLIAWGVVNAVAVSALVAWNSLGLPALWCLWAAVTSGFAAWCLRKERPQQIETDWVAEALRPRGIRP
;
A
#
# COMPACT_ATOMS: atom_id res chain seq x y z
N MET A 1 1.01 -12.53 -4.38
CA MET A 1 1.38 -13.92 -4.09
C MET A 1 0.06 -14.55 -3.92
N CYS A 2 -0.16 -15.60 -4.67
CA CYS A 2 -1.36 -16.38 -4.62
C CYS A 2 -0.79 -17.77 -4.83
N LEU A 3 0.13 -18.22 -3.97
CA LEU A 3 0.83 -19.49 -4.17
C LEU A 3 -0.04 -20.65 -3.68
N SER A 4 -0.70 -20.44 -2.53
CA SER A 4 -1.67 -21.35 -1.96
C SER A 4 -2.54 -20.62 -0.94
N VAL A 5 -3.65 -21.25 -0.57
CA VAL A 5 -4.56 -20.76 0.49
C VAL A 5 -3.81 -20.58 1.82
N GLU A 6 -3.00 -21.57 2.23
CA GLU A 6 -2.31 -21.56 3.52
C GLU A 6 -1.32 -20.40 3.61
N PHE A 7 -0.57 -20.17 2.53
CA PHE A 7 0.39 -19.07 2.48
C PHE A 7 -0.31 -17.73 2.64
N ASP A 8 -1.39 -17.50 1.87
CA ASP A 8 -2.12 -16.24 1.88
C ASP A 8 -2.81 -15.99 3.24
N ILE A 9 -3.33 -17.04 3.90
CA ILE A 9 -3.88 -16.93 5.25
C ILE A 9 -2.80 -16.56 6.27
N VAL A 10 -1.63 -17.22 6.24
CA VAL A 10 -0.53 -16.93 7.17
C VAL A 10 0.02 -15.52 6.96
N ALA A 11 0.23 -15.12 5.70
CA ALA A 11 0.68 -13.78 5.36
C ALA A 11 -0.35 -12.72 5.77
N GLY A 12 -1.64 -12.94 5.46
CA GLY A 12 -2.73 -12.05 5.85
C GLY A 12 -2.84 -11.88 7.36
N ALA A 13 -2.69 -12.96 8.13
CA ALA A 13 -2.66 -12.92 9.59
C ALA A 13 -1.45 -12.13 10.13
N ALA A 14 -0.25 -12.37 9.60
CA ALA A 14 0.95 -11.63 10.00
C ALA A 14 0.83 -10.12 9.70
N ILE A 15 0.33 -9.78 8.51
CA ILE A 15 0.08 -8.39 8.11
C ILE A 15 -1.00 -7.76 9.00
N SER A 16 -2.03 -8.51 9.39
CA SER A 16 -3.09 -8.04 10.30
C SER A 16 -2.56 -7.67 11.68
N VAL A 17 -1.61 -8.44 12.22
CA VAL A 17 -0.93 -8.10 13.49
C VAL A 17 -0.20 -6.76 13.35
N VAL A 18 0.54 -6.58 12.24
CA VAL A 18 1.23 -5.31 11.95
C VAL A 18 0.24 -4.17 11.75
N ALA A 19 -0.93 -4.42 11.15
CA ALA A 19 -1.99 -3.45 10.97
C ALA A 19 -2.58 -2.99 12.30
N ILE A 20 -2.93 -3.93 13.18
CA ILE A 20 -3.42 -3.60 14.53
C ILE A 20 -2.37 -2.80 15.29
N ASP A 21 -1.10 -3.19 15.17
CA ASP A 21 0.00 -2.47 15.79
C ASP A 21 0.13 -1.03 15.27
N ALA A 22 0.17 -0.83 13.95
CA ALA A 22 0.25 0.48 13.31
C ALA A 22 -0.95 1.37 13.71
N ILE A 23 -2.17 0.83 13.64
CA ILE A 23 -3.40 1.55 14.01
C ILE A 23 -3.40 1.88 15.50
N ARG A 24 -2.85 1.05 16.39
CA ARG A 24 -2.77 1.38 17.82
C ARG A 24 -1.72 2.44 18.15
N HIS A 25 -0.73 2.63 17.28
CA HIS A 25 0.40 3.53 17.52
C HIS A 25 0.39 4.82 16.70
N HIS A 26 -0.62 5.04 15.84
CA HIS A 26 -0.82 6.34 15.19
C HIS A 26 -1.15 7.43 16.21
N ARG A 27 -0.69 8.65 15.98
CA ARG A 27 -0.81 9.76 16.94
C ARG A 27 -1.83 10.78 16.52
N THR A 28 -1.82 11.07 15.22
CA THR A 28 -2.63 12.12 14.63
C THR A 28 -3.56 11.54 13.58
N GLY A 29 -4.71 12.18 13.36
CA GLY A 29 -5.61 11.78 12.27
C GLY A 29 -4.95 11.84 10.88
N ARG A 30 -3.82 12.54 10.75
CA ARG A 30 -3.01 12.61 9.52
C ARG A 30 -2.18 11.36 9.27
N GLU A 31 -1.74 10.68 10.32
CA GLU A 31 -1.00 9.41 10.23
C GLU A 31 -1.92 8.22 9.99
N LEU A 32 -3.21 8.34 10.31
CA LEU A 32 -4.17 7.23 10.23
C LEU A 32 -4.20 6.55 8.84
N PRO A 33 -4.21 7.28 7.70
CA PRO A 33 -4.17 6.62 6.40
C PRO A 33 -2.87 5.83 6.15
N LEU A 34 -1.73 6.29 6.65
CA LEU A 34 -0.49 5.51 6.59
C LEU A 34 -0.58 4.26 7.47
N ALA A 35 -1.16 4.39 8.67
CA ALA A 35 -1.38 3.29 9.61
C ALA A 35 -2.37 2.22 9.11
N LEU A 36 -3.26 2.60 8.19
CA LEU A 36 -4.25 1.72 7.56
C LEU A 36 -3.72 0.99 6.31
N VAL A 37 -2.57 1.40 5.75
CA VAL A 37 -1.94 0.69 4.61
C VAL A 37 -1.80 -0.82 4.89
N PRO A 38 -1.26 -1.27 6.04
CA PRO A 38 -1.19 -2.70 6.34
C PRO A 38 -2.57 -3.37 6.40
N ALA A 39 -3.61 -2.70 6.90
CA ALA A 39 -4.95 -3.28 6.97
C ALA A 39 -5.52 -3.53 5.57
N VAL A 40 -5.34 -2.57 4.65
CA VAL A 40 -5.73 -2.71 3.24
C VAL A 40 -4.98 -3.88 2.58
N LEU A 41 -3.69 -4.02 2.87
CA LEU A 41 -2.85 -5.09 2.34
C LEU A 41 -3.20 -6.48 2.93
N ALA A 42 -3.62 -6.54 4.20
CA ALA A 42 -4.13 -7.77 4.81
C ALA A 42 -5.42 -8.23 4.11
N VAL A 43 -6.38 -7.31 3.91
CA VAL A 43 -7.61 -7.61 3.17
C VAL A 43 -7.30 -8.09 1.76
N HIS A 44 -6.40 -7.40 1.06
CA HIS A 44 -5.94 -7.79 -0.27
C HIS A 44 -5.39 -9.23 -0.29
N THR A 45 -4.60 -9.59 0.72
CA THR A 45 -4.01 -10.94 0.83
C THR A 45 -5.07 -12.00 1.16
N PHE A 46 -6.03 -11.71 2.04
CA PHE A 46 -7.14 -12.64 2.31
C PHE A 46 -8.05 -12.85 1.10
N LEU A 47 -8.29 -11.80 0.30
CA LEU A 47 -9.07 -11.94 -0.93
C LEU A 47 -8.40 -12.92 -1.90
N SER A 48 -7.06 -12.90 -2.00
CA SER A 48 -6.31 -13.89 -2.79
C SER A 48 -6.58 -15.34 -2.33
N ALA A 49 -6.61 -15.58 -1.01
CA ALA A 49 -6.95 -16.89 -0.45
C ALA A 49 -8.36 -17.33 -0.85
N VAL A 50 -9.33 -16.41 -0.84
CA VAL A 50 -10.71 -16.70 -1.26
C VAL A 50 -10.80 -17.03 -2.75
N VAL A 51 -10.01 -16.36 -3.60
CA VAL A 51 -9.96 -16.70 -5.04
C VAL A 51 -9.40 -18.11 -5.23
N TRP A 52 -8.37 -18.51 -4.50
CA TRP A 52 -7.86 -19.88 -4.52
C TRP A 52 -8.90 -20.93 -4.12
N LEU A 53 -9.64 -20.67 -3.04
CA LEU A 53 -10.74 -21.56 -2.65
C LEU A 53 -11.80 -21.70 -3.75
N GLY A 54 -11.93 -20.69 -4.62
CA GLY A 54 -12.80 -20.72 -5.79
C GLY A 54 -12.24 -21.62 -6.90
N VAL A 55 -10.92 -21.54 -7.14
CA VAL A 55 -10.22 -22.43 -8.08
C VAL A 55 -10.33 -23.90 -7.65
N ASP A 56 -10.23 -24.16 -6.35
CA ASP A 56 -10.37 -25.50 -5.76
C ASP A 56 -11.83 -25.99 -5.68
N GLY A 57 -12.81 -25.16 -6.08
CA GLY A 57 -14.24 -25.48 -6.03
C GLY A 57 -14.83 -25.52 -4.61
N THR A 58 -14.11 -25.01 -3.60
CA THR A 58 -14.54 -24.98 -2.20
C THR A 58 -15.55 -23.87 -1.93
N VAL A 59 -15.43 -22.72 -2.61
CA VAL A 59 -16.43 -21.64 -2.57
C VAL A 59 -17.16 -21.51 -3.90
N SER A 60 -18.36 -20.92 -3.87
CA SER A 60 -19.15 -20.74 -5.08
C SER A 60 -18.51 -19.74 -6.05
N GLU A 61 -18.77 -19.91 -7.35
CA GLU A 61 -18.27 -19.04 -8.42
C GLU A 61 -18.57 -17.54 -8.17
N PRO A 62 -19.77 -17.12 -7.71
CA PRO A 62 -20.02 -15.71 -7.39
C PRO A 62 -19.11 -15.17 -6.30
N VAL A 63 -18.79 -15.97 -5.28
CA VAL A 63 -17.90 -15.55 -4.18
C VAL A 63 -16.47 -15.38 -4.68
N ALA A 64 -15.96 -16.33 -5.46
CA ALA A 64 -14.64 -16.26 -6.06
C ALA A 64 -14.51 -15.06 -7.03
N HIS A 65 -15.54 -14.81 -7.82
CA HIS A 65 -15.60 -13.67 -8.72
C HIS A 65 -15.60 -12.34 -7.96
N THR A 66 -16.46 -12.18 -6.93
CA THR A 66 -16.46 -10.98 -6.09
C THR A 66 -15.12 -10.76 -5.40
N ALA A 67 -14.49 -11.83 -4.89
CA ALA A 67 -13.16 -11.73 -4.29
C ALA A 67 -12.10 -11.26 -5.29
N SER A 68 -12.15 -11.77 -6.53
CA SER A 68 -11.24 -11.37 -7.62
C SER A 68 -11.42 -9.90 -7.99
N VAL A 69 -12.66 -9.43 -8.10
CA VAL A 69 -12.95 -8.01 -8.40
C VAL A 69 -12.45 -7.10 -7.28
N LEU A 70 -12.70 -7.45 -6.01
CA LEU A 70 -12.21 -6.67 -4.87
C LEU A 70 -10.67 -6.67 -4.79
N TYR A 71 -10.03 -7.81 -5.07
CA TYR A 71 -8.58 -7.92 -5.11
C TYR A 71 -8.00 -6.94 -6.15
N LEU A 72 -8.54 -6.97 -7.38
CA LEU A 72 -8.11 -6.10 -8.48
C LEU A 72 -8.41 -4.63 -8.21
N PHE A 73 -9.56 -4.32 -7.60
CA PHE A 73 -9.90 -2.96 -7.19
C PHE A 73 -8.87 -2.39 -6.21
N ILE A 74 -8.52 -3.16 -5.18
CA ILE A 74 -7.49 -2.72 -4.21
C ILE A 74 -6.16 -2.51 -4.93
N ALA A 75 -5.72 -3.50 -5.72
CA ALA A 75 -4.43 -3.46 -6.40
C ALA A 75 -4.29 -2.29 -7.39
N TYR A 76 -5.28 -2.10 -8.27
CA TYR A 76 -5.13 -1.21 -9.41
C TYR A 76 -5.87 0.13 -9.26
N ALA A 77 -7.01 0.17 -8.58
CA ALA A 77 -7.81 1.38 -8.46
C ALA A 77 -7.54 2.14 -7.16
N LEU A 78 -7.43 1.44 -6.03
CA LEU A 78 -7.30 2.08 -4.72
C LEU A 78 -5.88 2.53 -4.41
N LEU A 79 -4.88 1.65 -4.56
CA LEU A 79 -3.50 1.95 -4.17
C LEU A 79 -2.87 3.19 -4.83
N PRO A 80 -3.04 3.48 -6.15
CA PRO A 80 -2.34 4.59 -6.77
C PRO A 80 -2.86 5.96 -6.31
N ILE A 81 -4.04 6.02 -5.70
CA ILE A 81 -4.57 7.24 -5.07
C ILE A 81 -4.39 7.21 -3.54
N TYR A 82 -4.53 6.05 -2.91
CA TYR A 82 -4.44 5.91 -1.47
C TYR A 82 -3.03 6.20 -0.92
N VAL A 83 -2.00 5.63 -1.55
CA VAL A 83 -0.60 5.82 -1.14
C VAL A 83 -0.18 7.29 -1.19
N PRO A 84 -0.34 8.04 -2.31
CA PRO A 84 0.07 9.44 -2.34
C PRO A 84 -0.75 10.31 -1.39
N ILE A 85 -2.04 10.01 -1.16
CA ILE A 85 -2.84 10.72 -0.14
C ILE A 85 -2.30 10.47 1.26
N ALA A 86 -1.95 9.22 1.61
CA ALA A 86 -1.37 8.90 2.91
C ALA A 86 -0.06 9.67 3.14
N VAL A 87 0.79 9.77 2.11
CA VAL A 87 2.03 10.56 2.15
C VAL A 87 1.74 12.06 2.24
N LEU A 88 0.76 12.56 1.49
CA LEU A 88 0.39 13.98 1.47
C LEU A 88 -0.01 14.49 2.86
N LEU A 89 -0.74 13.67 3.62
CA LEU A 89 -1.27 14.07 4.93
C LEU A 89 -0.17 14.23 5.98
N ILE A 90 0.96 13.53 5.82
CA ILE A 90 2.13 13.62 6.71
C ILE A 90 3.26 14.48 6.14
N ALA A 91 3.16 14.92 4.88
CA ALA A 91 4.16 15.76 4.25
C ALA A 91 4.28 17.14 4.94
N PRO A 92 5.50 17.71 5.07
CA PRO A 92 5.71 19.03 5.64
C PRO A 92 5.03 20.11 4.79
N PRO A 93 4.59 21.25 5.37
CA PRO A 93 3.85 22.29 4.65
C PRO A 93 4.76 23.20 3.80
N ASP A 94 5.59 22.62 2.94
CA ASP A 94 6.53 23.31 2.05
C ASP A 94 6.35 22.86 0.59
N TRP A 95 7.37 23.02 -0.25
CA TRP A 95 7.31 22.63 -1.67
C TRP A 95 7.06 21.12 -1.87
N HIS A 96 7.47 20.26 -0.91
CA HIS A 96 7.26 18.81 -0.96
C HIS A 96 5.76 18.50 -0.96
N ARG A 97 4.96 19.22 -0.19
CA ARG A 97 3.50 19.04 -0.17
C ARG A 97 2.87 19.30 -1.53
N ASN A 98 3.31 20.34 -2.22
CA ASN A 98 2.82 20.64 -3.57
C ASN A 98 3.26 19.56 -4.57
N ALA A 99 4.49 19.06 -4.45
CA ALA A 99 4.97 17.96 -5.27
C ALA A 99 4.15 16.67 -5.06
N VAL A 100 3.83 16.32 -3.81
CA VAL A 100 2.99 15.16 -3.48
C VAL A 100 1.53 15.37 -3.90
N LEU A 101 1.00 16.60 -3.84
CA LEU A 101 -0.32 16.93 -4.40
C LEU A 101 -0.39 16.62 -5.90
N VAL A 102 0.65 16.99 -6.65
CA VAL A 102 0.75 16.62 -8.07
C VAL A 102 0.77 15.10 -8.24
N MET A 103 1.50 14.37 -7.39
CA MET A 103 1.49 12.90 -7.42
C MET A 103 0.10 12.31 -7.11
N CYS A 104 -0.69 12.92 -6.23
CA CYS A 104 -2.09 12.53 -6.00
C CYS A 104 -2.93 12.69 -7.27
N ALA A 105 -2.78 13.82 -7.98
CA ALA A 105 -3.47 14.06 -9.24
C ALA A 105 -3.04 13.07 -10.33
N VAL A 106 -1.73 12.78 -10.42
CA VAL A 106 -1.20 11.76 -11.33
C VAL A 106 -1.79 10.38 -11.00
N GLY A 107 -1.89 10.03 -9.71
CA GLY A 107 -2.43 8.75 -9.23
C GLY A 107 -3.94 8.58 -9.44
N ALA A 108 -4.69 9.68 -9.54
CA ALA A 108 -6.12 9.64 -9.89
C ALA A 108 -6.37 9.10 -11.30
N ILE A 109 -5.43 9.32 -12.24
CA ILE A 109 -5.55 8.87 -13.63
C ILE A 109 -5.60 7.34 -13.73
N PRO A 110 -4.60 6.57 -13.24
CA PRO A 110 -4.67 5.12 -13.21
C PRO A 110 -5.78 4.61 -12.31
N ALA A 111 -6.09 5.27 -11.19
CA ALA A 111 -7.20 4.87 -10.33
C ALA A 111 -8.54 4.83 -11.09
N LEU A 112 -8.85 5.90 -11.82
CA LEU A 112 -10.06 5.99 -12.64
C LEU A 112 -10.00 5.09 -13.87
N GLY A 113 -8.87 5.02 -14.55
CA GLY A 113 -8.69 4.20 -15.74
C GLY A 113 -8.85 2.70 -15.45
N TYR A 114 -8.19 2.20 -14.41
CA TYR A 114 -8.32 0.81 -13.98
C TYR A 114 -9.66 0.53 -13.32
N GLY A 115 -10.21 1.46 -12.54
CA GLY A 115 -11.56 1.34 -11.98
C GLY A 115 -12.63 1.21 -13.07
N TYR A 116 -12.52 2.03 -14.12
CA TYR A 116 -13.42 1.95 -15.29
C TYR A 116 -13.26 0.63 -16.04
N ALA A 117 -12.03 0.21 -16.32
CA ALA A 117 -11.77 -1.06 -16.96
C ALA A 117 -12.32 -2.25 -16.15
N LEU A 118 -12.24 -2.18 -14.81
CA LEU A 118 -12.76 -3.20 -13.92
C LEU A 118 -14.29 -3.27 -13.96
N MET A 119 -14.97 -2.13 -14.02
CA MET A 119 -16.43 -2.08 -14.23
C MET A 119 -16.85 -2.68 -15.57
N GLN A 120 -15.98 -2.63 -16.58
CA GLN A 120 -16.20 -3.26 -17.89
C GLN A 120 -15.83 -4.75 -17.92
N GLY A 121 -15.52 -5.36 -16.77
CA GLY A 121 -15.17 -6.79 -16.69
C GLY A 121 -13.82 -7.13 -17.30
N GLN A 122 -12.92 -6.16 -17.48
CA GLN A 122 -11.60 -6.40 -18.08
C GLN A 122 -10.57 -6.97 -17.08
N GLY A 123 -10.99 -7.24 -15.85
CA GLY A 123 -10.17 -7.86 -14.82
C GLY A 123 -10.07 -9.36 -15.02
N THR A 124 -8.88 -9.93 -14.91
CA THR A 124 -8.66 -11.37 -15.03
C THR A 124 -8.04 -11.94 -13.77
N ALA A 125 -8.50 -13.12 -13.37
CA ALA A 125 -7.88 -13.98 -12.38
C ALA A 125 -7.76 -15.37 -13.01
N SER A 126 -6.58 -15.70 -13.52
CA SER A 126 -6.35 -16.96 -14.23
C SER A 126 -5.38 -17.82 -13.43
N PRO A 127 -5.76 -19.04 -13.01
CA PRO A 127 -4.84 -19.94 -12.35
C PRO A 127 -3.76 -20.40 -13.33
N ASP A 128 -2.51 -20.37 -12.88
CA ASP A 128 -1.34 -20.98 -13.51
C ASP A 128 -0.80 -22.08 -12.56
N SER A 129 0.19 -22.84 -13.00
CA SER A 129 0.70 -24.06 -12.36
C SER A 129 1.10 -23.89 -10.89
N TYR A 130 1.48 -22.67 -10.47
CA TYR A 130 1.93 -22.37 -9.11
C TYR A 130 1.38 -21.06 -8.54
N TYR A 131 0.57 -20.32 -9.29
CA TYR A 131 0.07 -19.01 -8.86
C TYR A 131 -1.20 -18.59 -9.60
N ILE A 132 -1.97 -17.67 -9.03
CA ILE A 132 -3.05 -16.98 -9.75
C ILE A 132 -2.50 -15.71 -10.40
N ALA A 133 -2.62 -15.62 -11.72
CA ALA A 133 -2.30 -14.44 -12.50
C ALA A 133 -3.48 -13.46 -12.45
N PHE A 134 -3.29 -12.39 -11.67
CA PHE A 134 -4.19 -11.24 -11.68
C PHE A 134 -3.72 -10.22 -12.70
N GLY A 135 -4.63 -9.76 -13.56
CA GLY A 135 -4.29 -8.85 -14.64
C GLY A 135 -5.44 -7.94 -15.05
N MET A 136 -5.09 -6.95 -15.86
CA MET A 136 -6.02 -6.01 -16.45
C MET A 136 -5.84 -6.01 -17.98
N GLN A 137 -6.87 -6.43 -18.71
CA GLN A 137 -6.79 -6.47 -20.17
C GLN A 137 -6.72 -5.04 -20.74
N GLY A 138 -5.90 -4.84 -21.78
CA GLY A 138 -5.91 -3.62 -22.60
C GLY A 138 -5.45 -2.30 -21.94
N THR A 139 -5.01 -2.30 -20.68
CA THR A 139 -4.77 -1.07 -19.89
C THR A 139 -3.38 -0.97 -19.26
N ALA A 140 -2.49 -1.94 -19.53
CA ALA A 140 -1.22 -2.10 -18.81
C ALA A 140 -0.06 -1.15 -19.20
N GLY A 141 -0.24 -0.28 -20.20
CA GLY A 141 0.82 0.61 -20.69
C GLY A 141 1.01 1.88 -19.85
N VAL A 142 0.55 3.01 -20.38
CA VAL A 142 0.71 4.34 -19.77
C VAL A 142 0.16 4.40 -18.34
N LEU A 143 -0.98 3.75 -18.07
CA LEU A 143 -1.57 3.74 -16.71
C LEU A 143 -0.65 3.04 -15.71
N GLY A 144 0.06 1.99 -16.11
CA GLY A 144 1.03 1.31 -15.25
C GLY A 144 2.21 2.23 -14.91
N VAL A 145 2.70 2.98 -15.89
CA VAL A 145 3.75 3.98 -15.65
C VAL A 145 3.27 5.08 -14.70
N LEU A 146 2.07 5.63 -14.93
CA LEU A 146 1.50 6.66 -14.06
C LEU A 146 1.23 6.15 -12.64
N TYR A 147 0.84 4.88 -12.50
CA TYR A 147 0.71 4.22 -11.20
C TYR A 147 2.06 4.24 -10.46
N VAL A 148 3.12 3.79 -11.12
CA VAL A 148 4.45 3.69 -10.48
C VAL A 148 4.99 5.08 -10.15
N VAL A 149 4.84 6.03 -11.08
CA VAL A 149 5.25 7.42 -10.88
C VAL A 149 4.49 8.06 -9.72
N SER A 150 3.17 7.88 -9.61
CA SER A 150 2.40 8.47 -8.51
C SER A 150 2.76 7.87 -7.15
N THR A 151 2.84 6.54 -7.06
CA THR A 151 3.14 5.85 -5.80
C THR A 151 4.58 6.04 -5.33
N CYS A 152 5.56 5.77 -6.20
CA CYS A 152 6.97 5.93 -5.85
C CYS A 152 7.37 7.41 -5.79
N GLY A 153 6.86 8.23 -6.71
CA GLY A 153 7.13 9.67 -6.74
C GLY A 153 6.62 10.37 -5.49
N ALA A 154 5.45 10.02 -4.96
CA ALA A 154 4.97 10.58 -3.71
C ALA A 154 5.93 10.29 -2.54
N LEU A 155 6.43 9.05 -2.43
CA LEU A 155 7.40 8.66 -1.40
C LEU A 155 8.73 9.43 -1.56
N LEU A 156 9.26 9.51 -2.79
CA LEU A 156 10.51 10.20 -3.12
C LEU A 156 10.44 11.72 -2.92
N LEU A 157 9.25 12.31 -3.08
CA LEU A 157 9.01 13.74 -2.95
C LEU A 157 8.41 14.12 -1.59
N SER A 158 8.36 13.18 -0.64
CA SER A 158 7.71 13.37 0.67
C SER A 158 8.45 14.32 1.61
N GLY A 159 9.73 14.63 1.36
CA GLY A 159 10.57 15.42 2.24
C GLY A 159 11.05 14.69 3.50
N SER A 160 10.74 13.40 3.66
CA SER A 160 11.17 12.60 4.81
C SER A 160 12.16 11.51 4.40
N ALA A 161 13.35 11.50 5.02
CA ALA A 161 14.40 10.53 4.67
C ALA A 161 13.94 9.05 4.74
N PRO A 162 13.13 8.62 5.74
CA PRO A 162 12.58 7.26 5.78
C PRO A 162 11.73 6.92 4.55
N LEU A 163 10.77 7.78 4.19
CA LEU A 163 9.87 7.51 3.06
C LEU A 163 10.61 7.61 1.72
N ILE A 164 11.60 8.50 1.59
CA ILE A 164 12.43 8.58 0.39
C ILE A 164 13.22 7.29 0.19
N ALA A 165 13.88 6.78 1.24
CA ALA A 165 14.59 5.51 1.17
C ALA A 165 13.65 4.37 0.76
N TRP A 166 12.44 4.33 1.33
CA TRP A 166 11.42 3.36 0.94
C TRP A 166 10.92 3.56 -0.49
N GLY A 167 10.81 4.79 -0.96
CA GLY A 167 10.47 5.13 -2.35
C GLY A 167 11.51 4.58 -3.34
N VAL A 168 12.81 4.71 -3.03
CA VAL A 168 13.89 4.12 -3.85
C VAL A 168 13.77 2.59 -3.86
N VAL A 169 13.57 1.99 -2.68
CA VAL A 169 13.41 0.55 -2.54
C VAL A 169 12.20 0.03 -3.33
N ASN A 170 11.07 0.75 -3.32
CA ASN A 170 9.90 0.43 -4.15
C ASN A 170 10.17 0.61 -5.64
N ALA A 171 10.81 1.70 -6.04
CA ALA A 171 11.14 1.94 -7.45
C ALA A 171 12.02 0.82 -8.01
N VAL A 172 13.06 0.41 -7.26
CA VAL A 172 13.94 -0.70 -7.64
C VAL A 172 13.18 -2.02 -7.69
N ALA A 173 12.36 -2.33 -6.67
CA ALA A 173 11.58 -3.56 -6.64
C ALA A 173 10.62 -3.64 -7.84
N VAL A 174 9.89 -2.56 -8.13
CA VAL A 174 8.98 -2.48 -9.27
C VAL A 174 9.72 -2.58 -10.61
N SER A 175 10.82 -1.86 -10.77
CA SER A 175 11.62 -1.94 -12.01
C SER A 175 12.20 -3.33 -12.23
N ALA A 176 12.68 -4.00 -11.18
CA ALA A 176 13.15 -5.38 -11.26
C ALA A 176 12.01 -6.33 -11.65
N LEU A 177 10.82 -6.16 -11.07
CA LEU A 177 9.64 -6.96 -11.40
C LEU A 177 9.21 -6.80 -12.86
N VAL A 178 9.18 -5.56 -13.36
CA VAL A 178 8.84 -5.26 -14.76
C VAL A 178 9.91 -5.82 -15.71
N ALA A 179 11.19 -5.68 -15.38
CA ALA A 179 12.29 -6.13 -16.23
C ALA A 179 12.35 -7.66 -16.35
N TRP A 180 11.97 -8.39 -15.30
CA TRP A 180 12.15 -9.84 -15.28
C TRP A 180 11.01 -10.64 -15.93
N ASN A 181 9.82 -10.07 -16.11
CA ASN A 181 8.63 -10.54 -16.86
C ASN A 181 8.43 -12.08 -17.09
N SER A 182 8.91 -12.94 -16.20
CA SER A 182 8.88 -14.40 -16.39
C SER A 182 8.48 -15.09 -15.07
N LEU A 183 7.34 -15.78 -15.16
CA LEU A 183 6.85 -16.89 -14.32
C LEU A 183 7.16 -16.78 -12.80
N GLY A 184 6.18 -16.29 -12.03
CA GLY A 184 6.16 -16.45 -10.56
C GLY A 184 6.24 -15.16 -9.73
N LEU A 185 6.44 -13.99 -10.34
CA LEU A 185 6.58 -12.71 -9.64
C LEU A 185 5.34 -12.15 -8.92
N PRO A 186 4.09 -12.63 -9.14
CA PRO A 186 3.00 -12.34 -8.21
C PRO A 186 3.39 -12.73 -6.78
N ALA A 187 4.18 -13.80 -6.61
CA ALA A 187 4.79 -14.25 -5.36
C ALA A 187 5.77 -13.24 -4.69
N LEU A 188 6.08 -12.09 -5.29
CA LEU A 188 6.82 -11.04 -4.58
C LEU A 188 5.89 -10.00 -3.96
N TRP A 189 4.68 -9.79 -4.49
CA TRP A 189 3.85 -8.67 -4.09
C TRP A 189 3.24 -8.75 -2.67
N CYS A 190 2.86 -9.94 -2.19
CA CYS A 190 2.36 -10.08 -0.80
C CYS A 190 3.51 -10.16 0.22
N LEU A 191 4.66 -10.74 -0.15
CA LEU A 191 5.88 -10.63 0.66
C LEU A 191 6.27 -9.16 0.78
N TRP A 192 6.23 -8.44 -0.35
CA TRP A 192 6.43 -7.01 -0.40
C TRP A 192 5.39 -6.24 0.41
N ALA A 193 4.14 -6.67 0.39
CA ALA A 193 3.08 -6.10 1.22
C ALA A 193 3.37 -6.27 2.71
N ALA A 194 3.90 -7.42 3.13
CA ALA A 194 4.34 -7.65 4.50
C ALA A 194 5.53 -6.76 4.89
N VAL A 195 6.55 -6.66 4.02
CA VAL A 195 7.70 -5.76 4.26
C VAL A 195 7.26 -4.30 4.30
N THR A 196 6.41 -3.88 3.37
CA THR A 196 5.81 -2.52 3.32
C THR A 196 5.01 -2.22 4.58
N SER A 197 4.28 -3.21 5.08
CA SER A 197 3.51 -3.09 6.32
C SER A 197 4.41 -2.88 7.54
N GLY A 198 5.48 -3.68 7.64
CA GLY A 198 6.48 -3.54 8.69
C GLY A 198 7.18 -2.18 8.64
N PHE A 199 7.52 -1.70 7.43
CA PHE A 199 8.09 -0.37 7.24
C PHE A 199 7.12 0.75 7.68
N ALA A 200 5.84 0.68 7.31
CA ALA A 200 4.84 1.67 7.73
C ALA A 200 4.71 1.72 9.26
N ALA A 201 4.63 0.56 9.92
CA ALA A 201 4.60 0.48 11.38
C ALA A 201 5.89 1.03 12.02
N TRP A 202 7.05 0.76 11.43
CA TRP A 202 8.33 1.29 11.90
C TRP A 202 8.41 2.81 11.80
N CYS A 203 7.93 3.42 10.70
CA CYS A 203 7.88 4.88 10.55
C CYS A 203 7.07 5.52 11.68
N LEU A 204 5.88 5.00 11.97
CA LEU A 204 5.02 5.50 13.06
C LEU A 204 5.69 5.37 14.45
N ARG A 205 6.55 4.36 14.64
CA ARG A 205 7.31 4.18 15.88
C ARG A 205 8.54 5.09 15.98
N LYS A 206 9.24 5.36 14.87
CA LYS A 206 10.48 6.15 14.86
C LYS A 206 10.24 7.64 15.15
N GLU A 207 9.04 8.16 14.93
CA GLU A 207 8.70 9.53 15.32
C GLU A 207 8.44 9.66 16.84
N ARG A 208 8.42 8.53 17.58
CA ARG A 208 8.24 8.49 19.04
C ARG A 208 9.35 9.11 19.89
N PRO A 209 10.64 8.85 19.64
CA PRO A 209 11.73 9.45 20.41
C PRO A 209 11.82 10.97 20.17
N GLN A 210 11.66 11.44 18.92
CA GLN A 210 11.87 12.85 18.57
C GLN A 210 10.80 13.79 19.13
N GLN A 211 9.53 13.34 19.16
CA GLN A 211 8.44 14.16 19.70
C GLN A 211 8.45 14.22 21.23
N ILE A 212 8.78 13.11 21.91
CA ILE A 212 8.98 13.11 23.37
C ILE A 212 10.11 14.06 23.76
N GLU A 213 11.22 14.05 23.01
CA GLU A 213 12.36 14.93 23.27
C GLU A 213 12.02 16.41 23.02
N THR A 214 11.29 16.73 21.96
CA THR A 214 10.84 18.12 21.68
C THR A 214 9.79 18.61 22.68
N ASP A 215 8.84 17.77 23.09
CA ASP A 215 7.85 18.13 24.12
C ASP A 215 8.51 18.31 25.50
N TRP A 216 9.49 17.47 25.86
CA TRP A 216 10.25 17.61 27.10
C TRP A 216 11.10 18.88 27.11
N VAL A 217 11.74 19.22 25.99
CA VAL A 217 12.49 20.48 25.83
C VAL A 217 11.55 21.69 25.88
N ALA A 218 10.39 21.64 25.21
CA ALA A 218 9.41 22.71 25.23
C ALA A 218 8.81 22.93 26.65
N GLU A 219 8.56 21.86 27.39
CA GLU A 219 8.10 21.92 28.79
C GLU A 219 9.22 22.36 29.75
N ALA A 220 10.47 21.96 29.52
CA ALA A 220 11.62 22.44 30.29
C ALA A 220 11.90 23.94 30.07
N LEU A 221 11.61 24.45 28.88
CA LEU A 221 11.75 25.87 28.51
C LEU A 221 10.51 26.71 28.83
N ARG A 222 9.41 26.11 29.31
CA ARG A 222 8.25 26.86 29.78
C ARG A 222 8.67 27.68 31.00
N PRO A 223 8.56 29.03 30.95
CA PRO A 223 8.86 29.85 32.11
C PRO A 223 7.91 29.43 33.24
N ARG A 224 8.47 28.88 34.32
CA ARG A 224 7.72 28.59 35.54
C ARG A 224 7.30 29.92 36.12
N GLY A 225 6.11 30.38 35.75
CA GLY A 225 5.49 31.56 36.33
C GLY A 225 5.42 31.36 37.84
N ILE A 226 6.17 32.18 38.57
CA ILE A 226 6.01 32.36 40.01
C ILE A 226 4.58 32.86 40.18
N ARG A 227 3.70 32.00 40.71
CA ARG A 227 2.35 32.41 41.06
C ARG A 227 2.46 33.40 42.24
N PRO A 228 1.76 34.55 42.19
CA PRO A 228 1.74 35.50 43.29
C PRO A 228 1.06 34.91 44.54
#